data_AF-A0A081XRC8-F1
#
_entry.id   AF-A0A081XRC8-F1
#
_cell.length_a   1.000
_cell.length_b   1.000
_cell.length_c   1.000
_cell.angle_alpha   90.00
_cell.angle_beta   90.00
_cell.angle_gamma   90.00
#
_symmetry.space_group_name_H-M   'P 1'
#
loop_
_entity.id
_entity.type
_entity.pdbx_description
1 polymer ?
#
loop_
_entity_poly.entity_id
_entity_poly.type
_entity_poly.pdbx_seq_one_letter_code
_entity_poly.pdbx_strand_id
1 'polypeptide(L)'
;MLIKGYDVGPLVPGESLLGRPGFWSNYLLAMCSDGGCLERPAPEWFGEDGADVDAVSEVLFDAERWPVFRVPAAGGPGAVVIYRNLEGGYGTDYLLTHPGGSSAEQIASWDGDFSGAGLTWHELVRIADSPSLADEGVQDSATRFLLLLPLLTDPDVPETASVRLVAALTTTGAPQDTASTTAEHLLAHLTRRPWHDPAWTSPLSGS
;
A
#
# COMPACT_ATOMS: atom_id res chain seq x y z
N MET A 1 2.97 2.40 22.72
CA MET A 1 3.52 2.93 21.47
C MET A 1 3.27 1.90 20.40
N LEU A 2 2.56 2.27 19.33
CA LEU A 2 2.07 1.33 18.31
C LEU A 2 3.20 0.86 17.37
N ILE A 3 4.18 1.74 17.11
CA ILE A 3 5.36 1.47 16.28
C ILE A 3 6.58 2.01 17.00
N LYS A 4 7.58 1.17 17.23
CA LYS A 4 8.80 1.60 17.91
C LYS A 4 9.63 2.52 17.02
N GLY A 5 9.86 3.76 17.47
CA GLY A 5 10.68 4.74 16.75
C GLY A 5 9.90 5.63 15.77
N TYR A 6 8.56 5.61 15.80
CA TYR A 6 7.72 6.53 15.04
C TYR A 6 6.73 7.23 16.00
N ASP A 7 7.06 8.47 16.36
CA ASP A 7 6.35 9.26 17.40
C ASP A 7 5.66 10.52 16.83
N VAL A 8 5.33 10.51 15.54
CA VAL A 8 4.97 11.71 14.77
C VAL A 8 3.47 12.08 14.83
N GLY A 9 2.58 11.17 15.25
CA GLY A 9 1.14 11.44 15.25
C GLY A 9 0.28 10.54 16.15
N PRO A 10 -1.03 10.80 16.22
CA PRO A 10 -2.01 10.06 17.04
C PRO A 10 -2.33 8.70 16.41
N LEU A 11 -1.34 7.80 16.41
CA LEU A 11 -1.44 6.49 15.78
C LEU A 11 -2.54 5.63 16.42
N VAL A 12 -3.41 5.07 15.58
CA VAL A 12 -4.46 4.12 15.99
C VAL A 12 -4.42 2.86 15.12
N PRO A 13 -4.77 1.67 15.66
CA PRO A 13 -4.95 0.48 14.85
C PRO A 13 -5.99 0.71 13.74
N GLY A 14 -5.60 0.48 12.49
CA GLY A 14 -6.43 0.67 11.31
C GLY A 14 -6.96 -0.64 10.71
N GLU A 15 -6.51 -1.81 11.19
CA GLU A 15 -6.75 -3.09 10.50
C GLU A 15 -8.23 -3.43 10.29
N SER A 16 -9.13 -2.96 11.16
CA SER A 16 -10.58 -3.13 10.98
C SER A 16 -11.16 -2.37 9.78
N LEU A 17 -10.46 -1.35 9.28
CA LEU A 17 -10.89 -0.56 8.12
C LEU A 17 -10.73 -1.34 6.80
N LEU A 18 -9.82 -2.34 6.75
CA LEU A 18 -9.53 -3.13 5.55
C LEU A 18 -10.74 -3.95 5.05
N GLY A 19 -11.70 -4.23 5.94
CA GLY A 19 -12.93 -4.93 5.60
C GLY A 19 -14.14 -4.02 5.38
N ARG A 20 -13.96 -2.69 5.44
CA ARG A 20 -15.05 -1.73 5.17
C ARG A 20 -15.17 -1.51 3.65
N PRO A 21 -16.39 -1.54 3.09
CA PRO A 21 -16.63 -1.00 1.76
C PRO A 21 -16.11 0.43 1.67
N GLY A 22 -15.40 0.72 0.59
CA GLY A 22 -14.77 2.01 0.28
C GLY A 22 -13.27 2.04 0.57
N PHE A 23 -12.71 1.05 1.28
CA PHE A 23 -11.29 1.07 1.63
C PHE A 23 -10.38 0.87 0.42
N TRP A 24 -10.66 -0.13 -0.43
CA TRP A 24 -9.73 -0.49 -1.50
C TRP A 24 -9.71 0.54 -2.62
N SER A 25 -10.87 1.12 -2.96
CA SER A 25 -10.92 2.26 -3.87
C SER A 25 -10.22 3.49 -3.28
N ASN A 26 -10.42 3.84 -2.00
CA ASN A 26 -9.65 4.92 -1.36
C ASN A 26 -8.14 4.71 -1.46
N TYR A 27 -7.69 3.46 -1.33
CA TYR A 27 -6.27 3.13 -1.26
C TYR A 27 -5.58 2.98 -2.63
N LEU A 28 -6.25 2.38 -3.61
CA LEU A 28 -5.63 1.96 -4.88
C LEU A 28 -6.17 2.68 -6.12
N LEU A 29 -7.33 3.33 -6.06
CA LEU A 29 -7.99 3.90 -7.26
C LEU A 29 -7.15 5.00 -7.93
N ALA A 30 -6.43 5.80 -7.13
CA ALA A 30 -5.54 6.83 -7.67
C ALA A 30 -4.48 6.25 -8.61
N MET A 31 -3.96 5.05 -8.30
CA MET A 31 -2.99 4.35 -9.15
C MET A 31 -3.61 3.84 -10.47
N CYS A 32 -4.93 3.69 -10.55
CA CYS A 32 -5.57 3.28 -11.80
C CYS A 32 -5.68 4.41 -12.83
N SER A 33 -5.46 5.67 -12.43
CA SER A 33 -5.85 6.87 -13.19
C SER A 33 -4.85 7.35 -14.25
N ASP A 34 -3.76 6.61 -14.52
CA ASP A 34 -2.65 7.06 -15.38
C ASP A 34 -2.89 6.97 -16.90
N GLY A 35 -4.02 7.51 -17.37
CA GLY A 35 -4.11 8.23 -18.64
C GLY A 35 -4.16 7.41 -19.95
N GLY A 36 -4.28 6.09 -19.90
CA GLY A 36 -4.35 5.23 -21.10
C GLY A 36 -5.74 4.77 -21.54
N CYS A 37 -6.73 4.81 -20.65
CA CYS A 37 -8.05 4.23 -20.91
C CYS A 37 -9.14 5.27 -21.17
N LEU A 38 -10.11 4.86 -21.98
CA LEU A 38 -11.31 5.65 -22.31
C LEU A 38 -12.26 5.77 -21.11
N GLU A 39 -12.23 4.79 -20.21
CA GLU A 39 -13.04 4.78 -19.00
C GLU A 39 -12.24 5.32 -17.81
N ARG A 40 -12.85 6.24 -17.07
CA ARG A 40 -12.26 6.80 -15.85
C ARG A 40 -12.39 5.75 -14.74
N PRO A 41 -11.32 5.41 -14.01
CA PRO A 41 -11.42 4.52 -12.86
C PRO A 41 -12.47 5.03 -11.87
N ALA A 42 -13.29 4.11 -11.39
CA ALA A 42 -14.36 4.40 -10.44
C ALA A 42 -14.38 3.35 -9.30
N PRO A 43 -14.96 3.65 -8.13
CA PRO A 43 -15.03 2.74 -6.99
C PRO A 43 -15.61 1.36 -7.32
N GLU A 44 -16.51 1.28 -8.31
CA GLU A 44 -17.18 0.07 -8.75
C GLU A 44 -16.20 -0.98 -9.28
N TRP A 45 -15.01 -0.55 -9.72
CA TRP A 45 -13.93 -1.46 -10.11
C TRP A 45 -13.46 -2.33 -8.95
N PHE A 46 -13.64 -1.86 -7.71
CA PHE A 46 -13.36 -2.56 -6.46
C PHE A 46 -14.61 -3.15 -5.80
N GLY A 47 -15.79 -3.02 -6.42
CA GLY A 47 -17.06 -3.52 -5.89
C GLY A 47 -17.74 -2.58 -4.90
N GLU A 48 -17.30 -1.33 -4.87
CA GLU A 48 -17.73 -0.29 -3.92
C GLU A 48 -18.45 0.83 -4.68
N ASP A 49 -19.24 1.65 -4.01
CA ASP A 49 -19.80 2.87 -4.60
C ASP A 49 -19.19 4.16 -4.00
N GLY A 50 -19.51 5.31 -4.58
CA GLY A 50 -19.00 6.59 -4.09
C GLY A 50 -19.37 6.92 -2.63
N ALA A 51 -20.52 6.45 -2.13
CA ALA A 51 -20.92 6.69 -0.76
C ALA A 51 -20.13 5.83 0.23
N ASP A 52 -19.79 4.60 -0.15
CA ASP A 52 -18.87 3.75 0.59
C ASP A 52 -17.48 4.42 0.73
N VAL A 53 -16.97 4.98 -0.38
CA VAL A 53 -15.69 5.71 -0.40
C VAL A 53 -15.75 6.89 0.57
N ASP A 54 -16.74 7.77 0.43
CA ASP A 54 -16.89 8.97 1.28
C ASP A 54 -16.96 8.59 2.77
N ALA A 55 -17.73 7.55 3.12
CA ALA A 55 -17.89 7.10 4.51
C ALA A 55 -16.62 6.50 5.14
N VAL A 56 -15.70 5.98 4.33
CA VAL A 56 -14.39 5.50 4.79
C VAL A 56 -13.36 6.63 4.79
N SER A 57 -13.40 7.54 3.82
CA SER A 57 -12.50 8.70 3.72
C SER A 57 -12.53 9.57 4.99
N GLU A 58 -13.72 9.83 5.55
CA GLU A 58 -13.89 10.58 6.81
C GLU A 58 -13.10 9.98 7.99
N VAL A 59 -12.89 8.66 7.99
CA VAL A 59 -12.13 7.96 9.04
C VAL A 59 -10.67 7.77 8.66
N LEU A 60 -10.37 7.55 7.38
CA LEU A 60 -9.01 7.36 6.90
C LEU A 60 -8.18 8.64 6.98
N PHE A 61 -8.80 9.80 6.75
CA PHE A 61 -8.15 11.10 6.68
C PHE A 61 -8.39 11.98 7.92
N ASP A 62 -8.85 11.40 9.03
CA ASP A 62 -9.02 12.07 10.31
C ASP A 62 -7.66 12.56 10.84
N ALA A 63 -7.52 13.87 11.06
CA ALA A 63 -6.27 14.46 11.56
C ALA A 63 -5.99 14.09 13.03
N GLU A 64 -7.03 13.75 13.80
CA GLU A 64 -6.91 13.35 15.21
C GLU A 64 -6.61 11.85 15.38
N ARG A 65 -6.71 11.07 14.30
CA ARG A 65 -6.55 9.61 14.33
C ARG A 65 -5.83 9.16 13.09
N TRP A 66 -4.61 8.65 13.22
CA TRP A 66 -3.81 8.21 12.08
C TRP A 66 -3.86 6.68 11.99
N PRO A 67 -4.66 6.10 11.07
CA PRO A 67 -4.74 4.66 10.91
C PRO A 67 -3.38 4.03 10.58
N VAL A 68 -3.08 2.95 11.28
CA VAL A 68 -1.88 2.15 11.07
C VAL A 68 -2.27 0.72 10.75
N PHE A 69 -1.71 0.19 9.67
CA PHE A 69 -1.91 -1.18 9.23
C PHE A 69 -0.62 -1.96 9.39
N ARG A 70 -0.58 -2.84 10.38
CA ARG A 70 0.60 -3.67 10.67
C ARG A 70 0.57 -4.95 9.84
N VAL A 71 1.68 -5.26 9.20
CA VAL A 71 1.86 -6.45 8.35
C VAL A 71 3.09 -7.23 8.86
N PRO A 72 3.00 -7.86 10.05
CA PRO A 72 4.14 -8.58 10.63
C PRO A 72 4.43 -9.83 9.80
N ALA A 73 5.70 -10.13 9.54
CA ALA A 73 6.12 -11.27 8.73
C ALA A 73 6.97 -12.26 9.53
N ALA A 74 6.71 -13.55 9.34
CA ALA A 74 7.52 -14.60 9.93
C ALA A 74 8.92 -14.65 9.29
N GLY A 75 9.96 -14.82 10.10
CA GLY A 75 11.32 -15.08 9.63
C GLY A 75 12.01 -13.91 8.93
N GLY A 76 11.51 -12.67 9.06
CA GLY A 76 12.14 -11.50 8.44
C GLY A 76 11.42 -10.19 8.77
N PRO A 77 11.81 -9.07 8.13
CA PRO A 77 11.13 -7.80 8.36
C PRO A 77 9.68 -7.88 7.88
N GLY A 78 8.78 -7.36 8.73
CA GLY A 78 7.40 -7.01 8.37
C GLY A 78 7.32 -5.57 7.88
N ALA A 79 6.11 -5.14 7.53
CA ALA A 79 5.85 -3.79 7.05
C ALA A 79 4.74 -3.11 7.87
N VAL A 80 4.74 -1.79 7.83
CA VAL A 80 3.69 -0.97 8.43
C VAL A 80 3.31 0.14 7.46
N VAL A 81 2.01 0.32 7.26
CA VAL A 81 1.44 1.42 6.45
C VAL A 81 0.75 2.39 7.39
N ILE A 82 1.05 3.68 7.28
CA ILE A 82 0.53 4.74 8.15
C ILE A 82 -0.13 5.80 7.29
N TYR A 83 -1.40 6.09 7.55
CA TYR A 83 -2.05 7.28 7.01
C TYR A 83 -1.62 8.50 7.85
N ARG A 84 -0.71 9.30 7.30
CA ARG A 84 -0.17 10.50 7.92
C ARG A 84 -1.07 11.69 7.57
N ASN A 85 -2.02 11.99 8.45
CA ASN A 85 -3.04 13.03 8.24
C ASN A 85 -2.65 14.34 8.94
N LEU A 86 -1.67 15.06 8.41
CA LEU A 86 -1.30 16.38 8.93
C LEU A 86 -2.36 17.42 8.57
N GLU A 87 -2.50 18.46 9.40
CA GLU A 87 -3.32 19.61 9.05
C GLU A 87 -2.79 20.26 7.76
N GLY A 88 -3.63 20.35 6.72
CA GLY A 88 -3.27 20.94 5.43
C GLY A 88 -2.62 19.98 4.43
N GLY A 89 -2.43 18.71 4.77
CA GLY A 89 -1.95 17.70 3.83
C GLY A 89 -1.93 16.28 4.41
N TYR A 90 -2.39 15.31 3.64
CA TYR A 90 -2.34 13.90 4.00
C TYR A 90 -1.39 13.14 3.08
N GLY A 91 -0.90 12.01 3.58
CA GLY A 91 -0.08 11.09 2.81
C GLY A 91 0.03 9.74 3.48
N THR A 92 0.80 8.84 2.88
CA THR A 92 1.01 7.50 3.42
C THR A 92 2.49 7.24 3.66
N ASP A 93 2.87 6.92 4.89
CA ASP A 93 4.23 6.48 5.20
C ASP A 93 4.31 4.94 5.21
N TYR A 94 5.42 4.41 4.73
CA TYR A 94 5.69 2.98 4.68
C TYR A 94 6.97 2.67 5.43
N LEU A 95 6.88 1.76 6.40
CA LEU A 95 7.99 1.40 7.26
C LEU A 95 8.26 -0.11 7.21
N LEU A 96 9.52 -0.50 7.39
CA LEU A 96 9.92 -1.86 7.71
C LEU A 96 10.16 -2.02 9.22
N THR A 97 9.72 -3.15 9.76
CA THR A 97 9.91 -3.53 11.16
C THR A 97 10.69 -4.82 11.24
N HIS A 98 11.77 -4.88 12.02
CA HIS A 98 12.54 -6.12 12.18
C HIS A 98 12.08 -6.95 13.38
N PRO A 99 12.15 -8.29 13.27
CA PRO A 99 11.99 -9.18 14.41
C PRO A 99 12.98 -8.82 15.52
N GLY A 100 12.51 -8.85 16.78
CA GLY A 100 13.36 -8.53 17.94
C GLY A 100 13.32 -7.07 18.38
N GLY A 101 12.48 -6.23 17.77
CA GLY A 101 12.12 -4.92 18.30
C GLY A 101 13.19 -3.84 18.10
N SER A 102 13.89 -3.85 16.96
CA SER A 102 14.59 -2.64 16.50
C SER A 102 13.59 -1.50 16.22
N SER A 103 14.07 -0.26 16.09
CA SER A 103 13.25 0.82 15.55
C SER A 103 12.77 0.46 14.14
N ALA A 104 11.56 0.90 13.79
CA ALA A 104 11.07 0.83 12.44
C ALA A 104 11.85 1.80 11.54
N GLU A 105 12.09 1.41 10.30
CA GLU A 105 12.76 2.22 9.29
C GLU A 105 11.75 2.66 8.25
N GLN A 106 11.61 3.96 8.01
CA GLN A 106 10.78 4.46 6.92
C GLN A 106 11.49 4.26 5.59
N ILE A 107 10.88 3.49 4.70
CA ILE A 107 11.45 3.12 3.40
C ILE A 107 10.82 3.88 2.23
N ALA A 108 9.60 4.39 2.42
CA ALA A 108 8.90 5.17 1.42
C ALA A 108 7.82 6.06 2.04
N SER A 109 7.38 7.04 1.26
CA SER A 109 6.16 7.80 1.51
C SER A 109 5.40 8.08 0.21
N TRP A 110 4.12 8.38 0.35
CA TRP A 110 3.23 8.80 -0.73
C TRP A 110 2.51 10.08 -0.36
N ASP A 111 2.96 11.20 -0.92
CA ASP A 111 2.42 12.54 -0.68
C ASP A 111 2.13 13.21 -2.02
N GLY A 112 1.09 12.75 -2.71
CA GLY A 112 0.86 13.06 -4.12
C GLY A 112 1.66 12.13 -5.04
N ASP A 113 2.98 12.06 -4.86
CA ASP A 113 3.88 11.17 -5.58
C ASP A 113 4.59 10.18 -4.64
N PHE A 114 5.01 9.04 -5.20
CA PHE A 114 5.81 8.04 -4.49
C PHE A 114 7.26 8.53 -4.31
N SER A 115 7.79 8.40 -3.10
CA SER A 115 9.21 8.62 -2.81
C SER A 115 9.79 7.51 -1.93
N GLY A 116 11.03 7.11 -2.18
CA GLY A 116 11.73 6.09 -1.37
C GLY A 116 12.20 4.88 -2.17
N ALA A 117 12.68 3.86 -1.45
CA ALA A 117 13.30 2.67 -2.05
C ALA A 117 12.27 1.67 -2.59
N GLY A 118 11.12 1.55 -1.91
CA GLY A 118 10.12 0.53 -2.22
C GLY A 118 10.57 -0.90 -1.89
N LEU A 119 9.96 -1.87 -2.56
CA LEU A 119 10.20 -3.31 -2.42
C LEU A 119 10.36 -3.95 -3.79
N THR A 120 11.22 -4.98 -3.84
CA THR A 120 11.22 -5.92 -4.96
C THR A 120 9.95 -6.78 -4.95
N TRP A 121 9.62 -7.40 -6.08
CA TRP A 121 8.50 -8.34 -6.18
C TRP A 121 8.65 -9.49 -5.19
N HIS A 122 9.86 -10.03 -5.06
CA HIS A 122 10.16 -11.13 -4.13
C HIS A 122 9.95 -10.69 -2.68
N GLU A 123 10.42 -9.51 -2.27
CA GLU A 123 10.24 -9.02 -0.91
C GLU A 123 8.75 -8.79 -0.58
N LEU A 124 8.01 -8.19 -1.51
CA LEU A 124 6.57 -7.97 -1.36
C LEU A 124 5.84 -9.31 -1.19
N VAL A 125 6.06 -10.28 -2.08
CA VAL A 125 5.44 -11.61 -2.01
C VAL A 125 5.84 -12.33 -0.72
N ARG A 126 7.12 -12.29 -0.33
CA ARG A 126 7.60 -12.90 0.91
C ARG A 126 6.87 -12.34 2.13
N ILE A 127 6.73 -11.01 2.21
CA ILE A 127 6.00 -10.38 3.31
C ILE A 127 4.52 -10.78 3.27
N ALA A 128 3.87 -10.73 2.10
CA ALA A 128 2.46 -11.07 1.97
C ALA A 128 2.13 -12.53 2.35
N ASP A 129 2.99 -13.48 1.95
CA ASP A 129 2.73 -14.93 2.08
C ASP A 129 3.26 -15.55 3.39
N SER A 130 4.02 -14.79 4.18
CA SER A 130 4.59 -15.28 5.44
C SER A 130 4.06 -14.50 6.65
N PRO A 131 2.76 -14.53 6.97
CA PRO A 131 2.24 -13.82 8.15
C PRO A 131 2.83 -14.36 9.44
N SER A 132 3.16 -13.46 10.38
CA SER A 132 3.48 -13.87 11.75
C SER A 132 2.20 -14.09 12.54
N LEU A 133 1.85 -15.35 12.79
CA LEU A 133 0.65 -15.72 13.55
C LEU A 133 0.73 -15.38 15.05
N ALA A 134 1.94 -15.07 15.53
CA ALA A 134 2.18 -14.68 16.91
C ALA A 134 1.97 -13.18 17.17
N ASP A 135 1.97 -12.37 16.10
CA ASP A 135 1.92 -10.92 16.19
C ASP A 135 0.57 -10.39 15.70
N GLU A 136 0.09 -9.32 16.33
CA GLU A 136 -1.09 -8.60 15.88
C GLU A 136 -0.84 -7.89 14.55
N GLY A 137 -1.84 -7.92 13.67
CA GLY A 137 -1.80 -7.26 12.37
C GLY A 137 -2.62 -8.03 11.32
N VAL A 138 -2.50 -7.60 10.07
CA VAL A 138 -3.20 -8.19 8.93
C VAL A 138 -2.67 -9.59 8.66
N GLN A 139 -3.53 -10.61 8.69
CA GLN A 139 -3.13 -12.01 8.49
C GLN A 139 -3.40 -12.54 7.07
N ASP A 140 -4.44 -12.03 6.41
CA ASP A 140 -4.86 -12.50 5.09
C ASP A 140 -3.86 -12.10 3.99
N SER A 141 -3.34 -13.08 3.25
CA SER A 141 -2.28 -12.85 2.26
C SER A 141 -2.71 -11.95 1.10
N ALA A 142 -3.97 -12.01 0.65
CA ALA A 142 -4.47 -11.14 -0.41
C ALA A 142 -4.52 -9.68 0.05
N THR A 143 -5.05 -9.44 1.24
CA THR A 143 -5.09 -8.13 1.90
C THR A 143 -3.68 -7.57 2.10
N ARG A 144 -2.75 -8.39 2.63
CA ARG A 144 -1.35 -7.99 2.81
C ARG A 144 -0.68 -7.63 1.49
N PHE A 145 -0.93 -8.42 0.45
CA PHE A 145 -0.39 -8.19 -0.89
C PHE A 145 -0.88 -6.86 -1.47
N LEU A 146 -2.19 -6.60 -1.46
CA LEU A 146 -2.76 -5.34 -1.97
C LEU A 146 -2.34 -4.13 -1.13
N LEU A 147 -2.26 -4.28 0.19
CA LEU A 147 -1.83 -3.21 1.09
C LEU A 147 -0.37 -2.79 0.81
N LEU A 148 0.50 -3.72 0.44
CA LEU A 148 1.91 -3.44 0.14
C LEU A 148 2.17 -3.17 -1.35
N LEU A 149 1.18 -3.35 -2.22
CA LEU A 149 1.30 -3.12 -3.65
C LEU A 149 1.89 -1.75 -4.03
N PRO A 150 1.53 -0.63 -3.35
CA PRO A 150 2.12 0.67 -3.67
C PRO A 150 3.63 0.75 -3.46
N LEU A 151 4.22 -0.14 -2.67
CA LEU A 151 5.68 -0.21 -2.46
C LEU A 151 6.43 -0.88 -3.61
N LEU A 152 5.76 -1.57 -4.54
CA LEU A 152 6.46 -2.26 -5.62
C LEU A 152 7.16 -1.24 -6.54
N THR A 153 8.49 -1.30 -6.55
CA THR A 153 9.38 -0.47 -7.39
C THR A 153 10.26 -1.31 -8.31
N ASP A 154 10.01 -2.63 -8.35
CA ASP A 154 10.76 -3.60 -9.12
C ASP A 154 10.48 -3.46 -10.63
N PRO A 155 11.51 -3.28 -11.48
CA PRO A 155 11.32 -3.37 -12.93
C PRO A 155 11.06 -4.80 -13.42
N ASP A 156 11.49 -5.82 -12.67
CA ASP A 156 11.46 -7.23 -13.07
C ASP A 156 10.24 -7.98 -12.51
N VAL A 157 9.05 -7.44 -12.78
CA VAL A 157 7.78 -8.07 -12.37
C VAL A 157 7.49 -9.31 -13.24
N PRO A 158 7.23 -10.49 -12.65
CA PRO A 158 6.99 -11.70 -13.43
C PRO A 158 5.65 -11.67 -14.16
N GLU A 159 5.54 -12.43 -15.25
CA GLU A 159 4.30 -12.55 -16.05
C GLU A 159 3.10 -13.04 -15.22
N THR A 160 3.34 -13.76 -14.12
CA THR A 160 2.31 -14.25 -13.19
C THR A 160 1.74 -13.18 -12.27
N ALA A 161 2.30 -11.96 -12.26
CA ALA A 161 1.87 -10.88 -11.39
C ALA A 161 0.42 -10.45 -11.61
N SER A 162 -0.01 -10.39 -12.88
CA SER A 162 -1.41 -10.05 -13.23
C SER A 162 -2.38 -11.07 -12.64
N VAL A 163 -2.12 -12.36 -12.83
CA VAL A 163 -2.96 -13.45 -12.28
C VAL A 163 -3.07 -13.36 -10.76
N ARG A 164 -1.96 -13.09 -10.08
CA ARG A 164 -1.93 -12.91 -8.63
C ARG A 164 -2.73 -11.69 -8.17
N LEU A 165 -2.60 -10.57 -8.87
CA LEU A 165 -3.29 -9.34 -8.55
C LEU A 165 -4.81 -9.47 -8.75
N VAL A 166 -5.25 -10.09 -9.85
CA VAL A 166 -6.66 -10.43 -10.09
C VAL A 166 -7.22 -11.31 -8.96
N ALA A 167 -6.48 -12.34 -8.55
CA ALA A 167 -6.89 -13.21 -7.46
C ALA A 167 -7.06 -12.43 -6.15
N ALA A 168 -6.09 -11.57 -5.80
CA ALA A 168 -6.12 -10.77 -4.58
C ALA A 168 -7.28 -9.74 -4.59
N LEU A 169 -7.51 -9.06 -5.72
CA LEU A 169 -8.64 -8.15 -5.90
C LEU A 169 -9.98 -8.90 -5.73
N THR A 170 -10.12 -10.06 -6.36
CA THR A 170 -11.34 -10.88 -6.23
C THR A 170 -11.56 -11.34 -4.79
N THR A 171 -10.50 -11.76 -4.09
CA THR A 171 -10.59 -12.18 -2.67
C THR A 171 -11.02 -11.03 -1.76
N THR A 172 -10.68 -9.79 -2.10
CA THR A 172 -10.97 -8.60 -1.29
C THR A 172 -12.29 -7.91 -1.66
N GLY A 173 -13.03 -8.42 -2.65
CA GLY A 173 -14.38 -7.99 -2.97
C GLY A 173 -14.56 -7.39 -4.37
N ALA A 174 -13.49 -7.25 -5.15
CA ALA A 174 -13.60 -6.71 -6.51
C ALA A 174 -14.42 -7.66 -7.42
N PRO A 175 -15.35 -7.13 -8.23
CA PRO A 175 -16.10 -7.91 -9.21
C PRO A 175 -15.19 -8.63 -10.22
N GLN A 176 -15.57 -9.84 -10.62
CA GLN A 176 -14.75 -10.65 -11.53
C GLN A 176 -14.58 -10.01 -12.92
N ASP A 177 -15.58 -9.25 -13.37
CA ASP A 177 -15.58 -8.53 -14.64
C ASP A 177 -14.68 -7.29 -14.64
N THR A 178 -14.44 -6.66 -13.47
CA THR A 178 -13.56 -5.50 -13.35
C THR A 178 -12.16 -5.83 -12.83
N ALA A 179 -11.98 -6.97 -12.15
CA ALA A 179 -10.71 -7.33 -11.50
C ALA A 179 -9.53 -7.42 -12.48
N SER A 180 -9.74 -7.95 -13.68
CA SER A 180 -8.69 -8.04 -14.72
C SER A 180 -8.22 -6.66 -15.17
N THR A 181 -9.17 -5.80 -15.57
CA THR A 181 -8.89 -4.42 -15.98
C THR A 181 -8.22 -3.64 -14.86
N THR A 182 -8.71 -3.77 -13.64
CA THR A 182 -8.12 -3.10 -12.46
C THR A 182 -6.67 -3.55 -12.23
N ALA A 183 -6.39 -4.85 -12.34
CA ALA A 183 -5.04 -5.37 -12.21
C ALA A 183 -4.09 -4.83 -13.30
N GLU A 184 -4.55 -4.77 -14.55
CA GLU A 184 -3.78 -4.20 -15.66
C GLU A 184 -3.43 -2.73 -15.41
N HIS A 185 -4.39 -1.94 -14.95
CA HIS A 185 -4.18 -0.53 -14.61
C HIS A 185 -3.16 -0.32 -13.49
N LEU A 186 -3.28 -1.09 -12.41
CA LEU A 186 -2.35 -1.03 -11.28
C LEU A 186 -0.93 -1.40 -11.71
N LEU A 187 -0.76 -2.48 -12.49
CA LEU A 187 0.55 -2.90 -13.00
C LEU A 187 1.14 -1.88 -13.99
N ALA A 188 0.31 -1.33 -14.87
CA ALA A 188 0.74 -0.31 -15.82
C ALA A 188 1.21 0.97 -15.12
N HIS A 189 0.60 1.34 -13.99
CA HIS A 189 1.07 2.46 -13.17
C HIS A 189 2.40 2.14 -12.49
N LEU A 190 2.49 0.99 -11.82
CA LEU A 190 3.69 0.58 -11.08
C LEU A 190 4.92 0.48 -11.98
N THR A 191 4.77 -0.08 -13.18
CA THR A 191 5.86 -0.26 -14.16
C THR A 191 6.26 1.03 -14.89
N ARG A 192 5.42 2.08 -14.86
CA ARG A 192 5.72 3.39 -15.47
C ARG A 192 6.35 4.38 -14.50
N ARG A 193 6.41 4.07 -13.19
CA ARG A 193 7.02 4.98 -12.22
C ARG A 193 8.49 5.25 -12.58
N PRO A 194 8.95 6.50 -12.47
CA PRO A 194 10.36 6.81 -12.68
C PRO A 194 11.20 6.00 -11.69
N TRP A 195 12.03 5.10 -12.22
CA TRP A 195 12.99 4.39 -11.39
C TRP A 195 14.10 5.36 -10.99
N HIS A 196 14.17 5.69 -9.71
CA HIS A 196 15.35 6.35 -9.16
C HIS A 196 16.34 5.27 -8.77
N ASP A 197 17.45 5.18 -9.51
CA ASP A 197 18.58 4.33 -9.11
C ASP A 197 19.06 4.78 -7.71
N PRO A 198 18.94 3.93 -6.67
CA PRO A 198 19.39 4.29 -5.34
C PRO A 198 20.91 4.47 -5.25
N ALA A 199 21.67 3.97 -6.23
CA ALA A 199 23.11 4.21 -6.37
C ALA A 199 23.44 5.53 -7.09
N TRP A 200 22.46 6.23 -7.66
CA TRP A 200 22.69 7.47 -8.39
C TRP A 200 22.91 8.64 -7.44
N THR A 201 24.19 8.92 -7.19
CA THR A 201 24.63 10.21 -6.63
C THR A 201 24.46 11.29 -7.70
N SER A 202 23.52 12.22 -7.50
CA SER A 202 23.34 13.34 -8.42
C SER A 202 24.69 14.05 -8.66
N PRO A 203 25.11 14.29 -9.92
CA PRO A 203 26.34 15.03 -10.21
C PRO A 203 26.26 16.51 -9.79
N LEU A 204 25.09 16.98 -9.33
CA LEU A 204 24.87 18.31 -8.78
C LEU A 204 24.96 18.37 -7.25
N SER A 205 25.06 17.22 -6.58
CA SER A 205 25.37 17.15 -5.14
C SER A 205 26.88 17.36 -4.97
N GLY A 206 27.32 18.60 -5.21
CA GLY A 206 28.71 19.00 -5.10
C GLY A 206 29.26 18.85 -3.67
N SER A 207 30.48 18.34 -3.59
CA SER A 207 31.40 18.37 -2.44
C SER A 207 31.83 19.78 -2.06
#